data_AF-A0A6L3SN76-F1
#
_entry.id   AF-A0A6L3SN76-F1
#
_cell.length_a   1.000
_cell.length_b   1.000
_cell.length_c   1.000
_cell.angle_alpha   90.00
_cell.angle_beta   90.00
_cell.angle_gamma   90.00
#
_symmetry.space_group_name_H-M   'P 1'
#
loop_
_entity.id
_entity.type
_entity.pdbx_description
1 polymer ?
#
loop_
_entity_poly.entity_id
_entity_poly.type
_entity_poly.pdbx_seq_one_letter_code
_entity_poly.pdbx_strand_id
1 'polypeptide(L)'
;MSDCFEKRLQRLTVDITAPATAHEARWTLAALRRVDPEIGARLDRQIGLWLEAARTGDEDEIELQGGGLARGYRKAAEIMQAADAEDDSYLLGHDAASGLTLAIGHSPASAEAVKVNHGPDAVWMTPDEVAGLLQSLGGFETIAAIKRAWPEP
;
A
#
# COMPACT_ATOMS: atom_id res chain seq x y z
N MET A 1 12.19 -26.72 -18.40
CA MET A 1 12.20 -25.25 -18.62
C MET A 1 11.37 -24.52 -17.57
N SER A 2 10.21 -25.03 -17.13
CA SER A 2 9.36 -24.46 -16.07
C SER A 2 10.08 -24.05 -14.76
N ASP A 3 11.04 -24.85 -14.27
CA ASP A 3 11.69 -24.63 -12.96
C ASP A 3 12.65 -23.42 -12.93
N CYS A 4 13.14 -22.96 -14.10
CA CYS A 4 14.03 -21.80 -14.16
C CYS A 4 13.23 -20.48 -14.09
N PHE A 5 12.11 -20.41 -14.81
CA PHE A 5 11.23 -19.24 -14.76
C PHE A 5 10.59 -19.04 -13.39
N GLU A 6 10.11 -20.11 -12.76
CA GLU A 6 9.49 -20.04 -11.45
C GLU A 6 10.42 -19.44 -10.38
N LYS A 7 11.71 -19.85 -10.38
CA LYS A 7 12.74 -19.27 -9.51
C LYS A 7 13.00 -17.79 -9.81
N ARG A 8 13.00 -17.42 -11.09
CA ARG A 8 13.17 -16.02 -11.50
C ARG A 8 11.98 -15.16 -11.07
N LEU A 9 10.76 -15.69 -11.19
CA LEU A 9 9.54 -15.03 -10.74
C LEU A 9 9.50 -14.86 -9.22
N GLN A 10 9.88 -15.89 -8.45
CA GLN A 10 9.98 -15.78 -6.99
C GLN A 10 10.96 -14.67 -6.56
N ARG A 11 12.13 -14.61 -7.18
CA ARG A 11 13.10 -13.52 -6.95
C ARG A 11 12.50 -12.17 -7.33
N LEU A 12 11.87 -12.08 -8.50
CA LEU A 12 11.28 -10.83 -9.00
C LEU A 12 10.19 -10.31 -8.05
N THR A 13 9.35 -11.19 -7.51
CA THR A 13 8.35 -10.83 -6.50
C THR A 13 9.02 -10.22 -5.27
N VAL A 14 10.10 -10.80 -4.76
CA VAL A 14 10.84 -10.22 -3.62
C VAL A 14 11.42 -8.85 -3.98
N ASP A 15 12.01 -8.73 -5.17
CA ASP A 15 12.64 -7.50 -5.66
C ASP A 15 11.64 -6.35 -5.86
N ILE A 16 10.38 -6.65 -6.17
CA ILE A 16 9.29 -5.67 -6.30
C ILE A 16 8.69 -5.36 -4.93
N THR A 17 8.34 -6.39 -4.16
CA THR A 17 7.59 -6.24 -2.90
C THR A 17 8.36 -5.43 -1.87
N ALA A 18 9.67 -5.69 -1.69
CA ALA A 18 10.46 -4.99 -0.69
C ALA A 18 10.45 -3.45 -0.87
N PRO A 19 10.79 -2.89 -2.06
CA PRO A 19 10.73 -1.45 -2.26
C PRO A 19 9.31 -0.89 -2.37
N ALA A 20 8.35 -1.65 -2.88
CA ALA A 20 6.93 -1.23 -2.88
C ALA A 20 6.43 -1.04 -1.45
N THR A 21 6.63 -2.02 -0.57
CA THR A 21 6.27 -1.92 0.85
C THR A 21 6.98 -0.76 1.54
N ALA A 22 8.27 -0.54 1.28
CA ALA A 22 9.02 0.56 1.88
C ALA A 22 8.44 1.94 1.52
N HIS A 23 7.89 2.09 0.31
CA HIS A 23 7.20 3.31 -0.11
C HIS A 23 5.76 3.35 0.42
N GLU A 24 4.95 2.34 0.12
CA GLU A 24 3.49 2.34 0.36
C GLU A 24 3.12 2.23 1.83
N ALA A 25 4.00 1.69 2.68
CA ALA A 25 3.81 1.73 4.13
C ALA A 25 3.80 3.16 4.68
N ARG A 26 4.39 4.13 3.96
CA ARG A 26 4.55 5.51 4.43
C ARG A 26 3.82 6.53 3.56
N TRP A 27 3.83 6.34 2.24
CA TRP A 27 3.34 7.34 1.31
C TRP A 27 2.42 6.77 0.26
N THR A 28 1.41 7.55 -0.08
CA THR A 28 0.53 7.32 -1.22
C THR A 28 1.17 7.79 -2.53
N LEU A 29 0.73 7.26 -3.67
CA LEU A 29 1.12 7.80 -4.99
C LEU A 29 0.66 9.25 -5.17
N ALA A 30 -0.40 9.68 -4.46
CA ALA A 30 -0.84 11.06 -4.48
C ALA A 30 0.19 11.98 -3.78
N ALA A 31 0.76 11.59 -2.65
CA ALA A 31 1.87 12.31 -2.03
C ALA A 31 3.07 12.41 -2.97
N LEU A 32 3.46 11.31 -3.61
CA LEU A 32 4.55 11.33 -4.57
C LEU A 32 4.29 12.34 -5.69
N ARG A 33 3.08 12.40 -6.25
CA ARG A 33 2.74 13.38 -7.29
C ARG A 33 2.75 14.83 -6.81
N ARG A 34 2.53 15.08 -5.51
CA ARG A 34 2.66 16.43 -4.92
C ARG A 34 4.13 16.84 -4.79
N VAL A 35 4.99 15.91 -4.41
CA VAL A 35 6.44 16.14 -4.23
C VAL A 35 7.17 16.20 -5.58
N ASP A 36 6.97 15.19 -6.42
CA ASP A 36 7.56 15.06 -7.75
C ASP A 36 6.51 14.52 -8.75
N PRO A 37 5.78 15.40 -9.46
CA PRO A 37 4.75 15.01 -10.42
C PRO A 37 5.29 14.14 -11.57
N GLU A 38 6.54 14.36 -12.00
CA GLU A 38 7.12 13.62 -13.11
C GLU A 38 7.36 12.17 -12.71
N ILE A 39 8.02 11.96 -11.57
CA ILE A 39 8.30 10.62 -11.05
C ILE A 39 6.99 9.92 -10.66
N GLY A 40 6.04 10.64 -10.07
CA GLY A 40 4.70 10.11 -9.80
C GLY A 40 4.00 9.60 -11.06
N ALA A 41 4.04 10.35 -12.17
CA ALA A 41 3.47 9.93 -13.44
C ALA A 41 4.23 8.76 -14.10
N ARG A 42 5.57 8.72 -13.95
CA ARG A 42 6.40 7.64 -14.48
C ARG A 42 6.16 6.33 -13.73
N LEU A 43 6.08 6.37 -12.40
CA LEU A 43 5.78 5.19 -11.59
C LEU A 43 4.39 4.64 -11.89
N ASP A 44 3.38 5.51 -12.01
CA ASP A 44 2.01 5.12 -12.37
C ASP A 44 1.95 4.39 -13.71
N ARG A 45 2.63 4.91 -14.74
CA ARG A 45 2.76 4.21 -16.03
C ARG A 45 3.47 2.87 -15.90
N GLN A 46 4.53 2.79 -15.10
CA GLN A 46 5.28 1.55 -14.91
C GLN A 46 4.46 0.48 -14.19
N ILE A 47 3.61 0.86 -13.22
CA ILE A 47 2.63 -0.03 -12.59
C ILE A 47 1.69 -0.59 -13.65
N GLY A 48 1.16 0.26 -14.53
CA GLY A 48 0.31 -0.17 -15.65
C GLY A 48 1.01 -1.17 -16.59
N LEU A 49 2.25 -0.90 -16.98
CA LEU A 49 3.05 -1.81 -17.83
C LEU A 49 3.31 -3.16 -17.15
N TRP A 50 3.62 -3.16 -15.85
CA TRP A 50 3.81 -4.39 -15.08
C TRP A 50 2.53 -5.22 -14.96
N LEU A 51 1.39 -4.58 -14.66
CA LEU A 51 0.10 -5.27 -14.59
C LEU A 51 -0.29 -5.90 -15.93
N GLU A 52 0.03 -5.24 -17.04
CA GLU A 52 -0.19 -5.80 -18.38
C GLU A 52 0.69 -7.01 -18.65
N ALA A 53 1.99 -6.89 -18.36
CA ALA A 53 2.96 -7.95 -18.52
C ALA A 53 2.62 -9.17 -17.65
N ALA A 54 2.23 -8.96 -16.40
CA ALA A 54 1.82 -10.03 -15.49
C ALA A 54 0.55 -10.77 -15.97
N ARG A 55 -0.30 -10.10 -16.76
CA ARG A 55 -1.56 -10.65 -17.25
C ARG A 55 -1.41 -11.37 -18.59
N THR A 56 -0.58 -10.84 -19.49
CA THR A 56 -0.54 -11.30 -20.89
C THR A 56 0.87 -11.43 -21.47
N GLY A 57 1.90 -10.96 -20.77
CA GLY A 57 3.27 -10.91 -21.25
C GLY A 57 3.95 -12.28 -21.22
N ASP A 58 5.04 -12.37 -21.96
CA ASP A 58 5.96 -13.51 -21.89
C ASP A 58 6.94 -13.39 -20.70
N GLU A 59 7.78 -14.41 -20.52
CA GLU A 59 8.73 -14.46 -19.40
C GLU A 59 9.70 -13.25 -19.40
N ASP A 60 10.13 -12.78 -20.56
CA ASP A 60 11.09 -11.70 -20.70
C ASP A 60 10.43 -10.34 -20.44
N GLU A 61 9.19 -10.15 -20.89
CA GLU A 61 8.41 -8.94 -20.62
C GLU A 61 8.06 -8.81 -19.14
N ILE A 62 7.68 -9.92 -18.48
CA ILE A 62 7.48 -9.97 -17.04
C ILE A 62 8.77 -9.52 -16.32
N GLU A 63 9.93 -10.10 -16.65
CA GLU A 63 11.18 -9.70 -16.02
C GLU A 63 11.55 -8.23 -16.26
N LEU A 64 11.38 -7.76 -17.49
CA LEU A 64 11.68 -6.37 -17.86
C LEU A 64 10.82 -5.39 -17.08
N GLN A 65 9.50 -5.58 -17.09
CA GLN A 65 8.57 -4.64 -16.46
C GLN A 65 8.60 -4.74 -14.94
N GLY A 66 8.79 -5.94 -14.38
CA GLY A 66 8.94 -6.13 -12.94
C GLY A 66 10.22 -5.48 -12.40
N GLY A 67 11.34 -5.64 -13.13
CA GLY A 67 12.59 -4.96 -12.78
C GLY A 67 12.48 -3.44 -12.92
N GLY A 68 11.73 -2.96 -13.93
CA GLY A 68 11.36 -1.55 -14.07
C GLY A 68 10.57 -1.02 -12.88
N LEU A 69 9.57 -1.77 -12.42
CA LEU A 69 8.73 -1.42 -11.29
C LEU A 69 9.52 -1.36 -9.97
N ALA A 70 10.36 -2.37 -9.71
CA ALA A 70 11.24 -2.39 -8.53
C ALA A 70 12.18 -1.17 -8.46
N ARG A 71 12.71 -0.71 -9.61
CA ARG A 71 13.52 0.52 -9.68
C ARG A 71 12.68 1.76 -9.46
N GLY A 72 11.46 1.80 -10.01
CA GLY A 72 10.51 2.89 -9.85
C GLY A 72 10.18 3.15 -8.38
N TYR A 73 9.81 2.11 -7.62
CA TYR A 73 9.49 2.24 -6.20
C TYR A 73 10.69 2.67 -5.35
N ARG A 74 11.89 2.14 -5.61
CA ARG A 74 13.10 2.61 -4.92
C ARG A 74 13.33 4.10 -5.15
N LYS A 75 13.19 4.56 -6.39
CA LYS A 75 13.39 5.97 -6.71
C LYS A 75 12.34 6.87 -6.06
N ALA A 76 11.08 6.41 -6.04
CA ALA A 76 10.01 7.11 -5.35
C ALA A 76 10.30 7.24 -3.85
N ALA A 77 10.68 6.15 -3.18
CA ALA A 77 11.03 6.18 -1.76
C ALA A 77 12.21 7.12 -1.47
N GLU A 78 13.27 7.08 -2.29
CA GLU A 78 14.41 8.00 -2.16
C GLU A 78 13.98 9.47 -2.27
N ILE A 79 13.10 9.81 -3.21
CA ILE A 79 12.61 11.18 -3.41
C ILE A 79 11.77 11.63 -2.21
N MET A 80 10.85 10.78 -1.76
CA MET A 80 9.99 11.09 -0.62
C MET A 80 10.81 11.29 0.65
N GLN A 81 11.83 10.46 0.88
CA GLN A 81 12.76 10.61 2.00
C GLN A 81 13.58 11.90 1.89
N ALA A 82 14.13 12.20 0.71
CA ALA A 82 14.94 13.41 0.50
C ALA A 82 14.11 14.69 0.65
N ALA A 83 12.81 14.63 0.36
CA ALA A 83 11.87 15.73 0.54
C ALA A 83 11.35 15.85 1.98
N ASP A 84 11.76 14.95 2.89
CA ASP A 84 11.20 14.83 4.25
C ASP A 84 9.65 14.81 4.22
N ALA A 85 9.09 14.08 3.26
CA ALA A 85 7.66 14.05 3.05
C ALA A 85 6.97 13.37 4.23
N GLU A 86 5.90 14.00 4.74
CA GLU A 86 5.09 13.43 5.81
C GLU A 86 4.47 12.10 5.37
N ASP A 87 4.48 11.12 6.28
CA ASP A 87 3.82 9.83 6.06
C ASP A 87 2.31 10.08 5.89
N ASP A 88 1.74 9.70 4.76
CA ASP A 88 0.33 9.92 4.44
C ASP A 88 -0.44 8.65 4.07
N SER A 89 0.20 7.48 4.19
CA SER A 89 -0.44 6.18 3.98
C SER A 89 -1.51 5.88 5.04
N TYR A 90 -2.55 5.16 4.62
CA TYR A 90 -3.61 4.67 5.49
C TYR A 90 -4.24 3.39 4.95
N LEU A 91 -4.78 2.59 5.86
CA LEU A 91 -5.62 1.43 5.55
C LEU A 91 -7.06 1.89 5.34
N LEU A 92 -7.76 1.32 4.36
CA LEU A 92 -9.17 1.64 4.09
C LEU A 92 -10.02 0.37 4.26
N GLY A 93 -11.09 0.48 5.05
CA GLY A 93 -12.15 -0.51 5.16
C GLY A 93 -13.48 0.06 4.69
N HIS A 94 -14.28 -0.77 4.01
CA HIS A 94 -15.63 -0.41 3.59
C HIS A 94 -16.61 -1.51 4.02
N ASP A 95 -17.63 -1.14 4.79
CA ASP A 95 -18.74 -2.02 5.13
C ASP A 95 -19.94 -1.73 4.23
N ALA A 96 -20.25 -2.67 3.34
CA ALA A 96 -21.37 -2.53 2.41
C ALA A 96 -22.75 -2.53 3.11
N ALA A 97 -22.87 -3.10 4.31
CA ALA A 97 -24.15 -3.18 5.01
C ALA A 97 -24.54 -1.83 5.65
N SER A 98 -23.59 -1.16 6.31
CA SER A 98 -23.82 0.16 6.91
C SER A 98 -23.46 1.33 6.00
N GLY A 99 -22.70 1.09 4.93
CA GLY A 99 -22.10 2.13 4.09
C GLY A 99 -20.89 2.82 4.72
N LEU A 100 -20.43 2.37 5.90
CA LEU A 100 -19.30 2.97 6.58
C LEU A 100 -18.01 2.79 5.79
N THR A 101 -17.32 3.89 5.54
CA THR A 101 -15.95 3.90 5.03
C THR A 101 -15.03 4.40 6.13
N LEU A 102 -14.10 3.55 6.56
CA LEU A 102 -13.16 3.84 7.63
C LEU A 102 -11.73 3.82 7.09
N ALA A 103 -11.01 4.91 7.28
CA ALA A 103 -9.58 5.01 7.02
C ALA A 103 -8.80 5.01 8.34
N ILE A 104 -7.74 4.21 8.42
CA ILE A 104 -6.88 4.08 9.60
C ILE A 104 -5.44 4.43 9.22
N GLY A 105 -4.87 5.46 9.82
CA GLY A 105 -3.47 5.83 9.60
C GLY A 105 -2.90 6.71 10.70
N HIS A 106 -1.59 6.96 10.64
CA HIS A 106 -0.87 7.62 11.73
C HIS A 106 -0.83 9.15 11.60
N SER A 107 -0.94 9.71 10.39
CA SER A 107 -0.86 11.16 10.20
C SER A 107 -2.25 11.82 10.19
N PRO A 108 -2.51 12.79 11.08
CA PRO A 108 -3.70 13.64 11.00
C PRO A 108 -3.81 14.42 9.69
N ALA A 109 -2.70 14.69 8.98
CA ALA A 109 -2.71 15.35 7.69
C ALA A 109 -3.44 14.53 6.61
N SER A 110 -3.49 13.20 6.76
CA SER A 110 -4.23 12.30 5.87
C SER A 110 -5.75 12.36 6.06
N ALA A 111 -6.25 12.88 7.19
CA ALA A 111 -7.69 12.90 7.48
C ALA A 111 -8.49 13.71 6.46
N GLU A 112 -7.95 14.85 5.98
CA GLU A 112 -8.59 15.65 4.94
C GLU A 112 -8.49 15.00 3.56
N ALA A 113 -7.35 14.36 3.26
CA ALA A 113 -7.17 13.61 2.01
C ALA A 113 -8.17 12.44 1.89
N VAL A 114 -8.49 11.78 3.02
CA VAL A 114 -9.48 10.69 3.08
C VAL A 114 -10.85 11.18 2.64
N LYS A 115 -11.30 12.34 3.13
CA LYS A 115 -12.59 12.92 2.74
C LYS A 115 -12.62 13.30 1.27
N VAL A 116 -11.53 13.85 0.75
CA VAL A 116 -11.41 14.20 -0.68
C VAL A 116 -11.49 12.96 -1.57
N ASN A 117 -10.81 11.88 -1.19
CA ASN A 117 -10.70 10.68 -2.01
C ASN A 117 -11.91 9.73 -1.89
N HIS A 118 -12.54 9.67 -0.71
CA HIS A 118 -13.54 8.66 -0.37
C HIS A 118 -14.91 9.23 0.00
N GLY A 119 -15.06 10.56 -0.07
CA GLY A 119 -16.30 11.27 0.20
C GLY A 119 -16.38 11.85 1.63
N PRO A 120 -17.31 12.80 1.86
CA PRO A 120 -17.39 13.55 3.11
C PRO A 120 -17.75 12.68 4.33
N ASP A 121 -18.38 11.52 4.11
CA ASP A 121 -18.81 10.59 5.15
C ASP A 121 -17.72 9.57 5.55
N ALA A 122 -16.54 9.62 4.91
CA ALA A 122 -15.42 8.77 5.28
C ALA A 122 -14.86 9.18 6.65
N VAL A 123 -14.75 8.19 7.55
CA VAL A 123 -14.25 8.37 8.92
C VAL A 123 -12.74 8.15 8.94
N TRP A 124 -12.02 9.03 9.61
CA TRP A 124 -10.59 8.85 9.90
C TRP A 124 -10.41 8.41 11.35
N MET A 125 -9.56 7.41 11.58
CA MET A 125 -9.10 7.03 12.91
C MET A 125 -7.60 6.76 12.90
N THR A 126 -6.96 7.01 14.04
CA THR A 126 -5.62 6.52 14.31
C THR A 126 -5.66 5.07 14.81
N PRO A 127 -4.59 4.28 14.66
CA PRO A 127 -4.52 2.94 15.22
C PRO A 127 -4.82 2.88 16.74
N ASP A 128 -4.38 3.89 17.48
CA ASP A 128 -4.62 3.99 18.93
C ASP A 128 -6.10 4.23 19.26
N GLU A 129 -6.79 5.08 18.48
CA GLU A 129 -8.24 5.28 18.63
C GLU A 129 -9.02 4.00 18.31
N VAL A 130 -8.59 3.24 17.29
CA VAL A 130 -9.19 1.94 16.97
C VAL A 130 -8.95 0.94 18.11
N ALA A 131 -7.73 0.86 18.65
CA ALA A 131 -7.43 -0.02 19.78
C ALA A 131 -8.28 0.32 21.01
N GLY A 132 -8.41 1.60 21.36
CA GLY A 132 -9.25 2.07 22.45
C GLY A 132 -10.74 1.75 22.23
N LEU A 133 -11.25 1.97 21.02
CA LEU A 133 -12.63 1.63 20.65
C LEU A 133 -12.88 0.13 20.79
N LEU A 134 -12.02 -0.71 20.24
CA LEU A 134 -12.17 -2.17 20.28
C LEU A 134 -12.10 -2.71 21.72
N GLN A 135 -11.21 -2.14 22.56
CA GLN A 135 -11.14 -2.48 23.98
C GLN A 135 -12.44 -2.11 24.72
N SER A 136 -13.07 -0.98 24.37
CA SER A 136 -14.31 -0.54 25.01
C SER A 136 -15.53 -1.42 24.68
N LEU A 137 -15.50 -2.14 23.55
CA LEU A 137 -16.64 -2.93 23.07
C LEU A 137 -16.78 -4.32 23.73
N GLY A 138 -15.84 -4.73 24.59
CA GLY A 138 -15.89 -5.96 25.40
C GLY A 138 -15.78 -7.27 24.61
N GLY A 139 -16.53 -7.43 23.52
CA GLY A 139 -16.51 -8.62 22.66
C GLY A 139 -15.21 -8.81 21.87
N PHE A 140 -14.36 -7.78 21.80
CA PHE A 140 -13.07 -7.89 21.11
C PHE A 140 -12.01 -8.67 21.91
N GLU A 141 -12.18 -8.82 23.23
CA GLU A 141 -11.22 -9.56 24.06
C GLU A 141 -11.09 -11.03 23.63
N THR A 142 -12.21 -11.68 23.33
CA THR A 142 -12.23 -13.07 22.85
C THR A 142 -11.57 -13.20 21.47
N ILE A 143 -11.87 -12.29 20.55
CA ILE A 143 -11.28 -12.27 19.21
C ILE A 143 -9.76 -12.05 19.31
N ALA A 144 -9.33 -11.10 20.13
CA ALA A 144 -7.93 -10.81 20.37
C ALA A 144 -7.19 -12.02 20.98
N ALA A 145 -7.81 -12.73 21.93
CA ALA A 145 -7.24 -13.94 22.52
C ALA A 145 -7.06 -15.05 21.47
N ILE A 146 -8.04 -15.25 20.59
CA ILE A 146 -7.95 -16.23 19.49
C ILE A 146 -6.82 -15.85 18.53
N LYS A 147 -6.76 -14.60 18.06
CA LYS A 147 -5.72 -14.15 17.12
C LYS A 147 -4.30 -14.20 17.70
N ARG A 148 -4.15 -14.05 19.03
CA ARG A 148 -2.84 -14.25 19.70
C ARG A 148 -2.46 -15.71 19.82
N ALA A 149 -3.43 -16.59 20.08
CA ALA A 149 -3.20 -18.03 20.18
C ALA A 149 -2.94 -18.68 18.81
N TRP A 150 -3.51 -18.10 17.74
CA TRP A 150 -3.31 -18.50 16.35
C TRP A 150 -3.03 -17.27 15.47
N PRO A 151 -1.78 -16.76 15.46
CA PRO A 151 -1.39 -15.72 14.52
C PRO A 151 -1.50 -16.28 13.10
N GLU A 152 -2.10 -15.50 12.19
CA GLU A 152 -2.03 -15.84 10.76
C GLU A 152 -0.56 -15.77 10.28
N PRO A 153 -0.14 -16.65 9.35
CA PRO A 153 1.20 -16.65 8.80
C PRO A 153 1.53 -15.38 8.01
#